data_AF-A0A0R3QTN6-F1
#
_entry.id   AF-A0A0R3QTN6-F1
#
_cell.length_a   1.000
_cell.length_b   1.000
_cell.length_c   1.000
_cell.angle_alpha   90.00
_cell.angle_beta   90.00
_cell.angle_gamma   90.00
#
_symmetry.space_group_name_H-M   'P 1'
#
loop_
_entity.id
_entity.type
_entity.pdbx_description
1 polymer ?
#
loop_
_entity_poly.entity_id
_entity_poly.type
_entity_poly.pdbx_seq_one_letter_code
_entity_poly.pdbx_strand_id
1 'polypeptide(L)'
;MWSFLLISFCIQEISSFENELFPRDCDCRDWNGGCRRNGEKWLDDDTWVYRCNGKDGYQSEFLGCQSSDRSGKVLIQAGDNKTIDGFWFSCSHNTFRLKYEEEPRCVVNNTQYHTGDLFRENYFQWLCLENGRWITGCYYQNETKHWILLKIGQTGYSDLVKHVCDQYDDYPGRVQYYAEVIFSVMVRKDVSVKHPSNKGKNTNLPQLVDNRLKDAPVRWLHTNAANFIISNEGFKSKIRYLPDSKQM
;
A
#
# COMPACT_ATOMS: atom_id res chain seq x y z
N MET A 1 -87.68 35.47 2.38
CA MET A 1 -86.81 36.24 1.47
C MET A 1 -85.44 36.36 2.13
N TRP A 2 -84.39 36.33 1.31
CA TRP A 2 -82.99 36.03 1.64
C TRP A 2 -82.35 36.86 2.76
N SER A 3 -81.39 36.25 3.47
CA SER A 3 -80.07 36.85 3.69
C SER A 3 -79.05 35.77 4.04
N PHE A 4 -78.04 35.67 3.19
CA PHE A 4 -76.89 34.78 3.30
C PHE A 4 -75.96 35.24 4.43
N LEU A 5 -75.65 34.36 5.37
CA LEU A 5 -74.54 34.50 6.31
C LEU A 5 -73.29 33.87 5.67
N LEU A 6 -72.41 34.73 5.14
CA LEU A 6 -71.06 34.35 4.70
C LEU A 6 -70.18 34.19 5.94
N ILE A 7 -69.89 32.94 6.32
CA ILE A 7 -68.85 32.61 7.29
C ILE A 7 -67.52 32.70 6.53
N SER A 8 -66.81 33.82 6.72
CA SER A 8 -65.44 33.97 6.28
C SER A 8 -64.54 33.15 7.20
N PHE A 9 -64.09 31.99 6.72
CA PHE A 9 -62.98 31.27 7.34
C PHE A 9 -61.70 32.04 7.01
N CYS A 10 -61.22 32.84 7.98
CA CYS A 10 -59.83 33.23 8.00
C CYS A 10 -59.00 31.97 8.29
N ILE A 11 -58.48 31.35 7.23
CA ILE A 11 -57.36 30.42 7.36
C ILE A 11 -56.18 31.30 7.78
N GLN A 12 -55.85 31.28 9.07
CA GLN A 12 -54.53 31.70 9.50
C GLN A 12 -53.55 30.71 8.88
N GLU A 13 -52.81 31.14 7.86
CA GLU A 13 -51.54 30.52 7.53
C GLU A 13 -50.69 30.59 8.80
N ILE A 14 -50.65 29.48 9.54
CA ILE A 14 -49.58 29.21 10.48
C ILE A 14 -48.36 28.98 9.60
N SER A 15 -47.75 30.09 9.20
CA SER A 15 -46.37 30.14 8.78
C SER A 15 -45.56 29.62 9.97
N SER A 16 -45.29 28.32 9.95
CA SER A 16 -44.28 27.71 10.80
C SER A 16 -42.92 28.18 10.32
N PHE A 17 -42.59 29.44 10.59
CA PHE A 17 -41.20 29.78 10.85
C PHE A 17 -40.84 29.02 12.12
N GLU A 18 -40.31 27.80 11.95
CA GLU A 18 -39.34 27.26 12.88
C GLU A 18 -38.18 28.27 12.91
N ASN A 19 -38.35 29.32 13.71
CA ASN A 19 -37.22 29.98 14.31
C ASN A 19 -36.59 28.92 15.22
N GLU A 20 -35.67 28.12 14.66
CA GLU A 20 -34.65 27.45 15.44
C GLU A 20 -34.14 28.50 16.42
N LEU A 21 -34.32 28.28 17.73
CA LEU A 21 -33.76 29.17 18.74
C LEU A 21 -32.23 29.07 18.64
N PHE A 22 -31.64 29.93 17.80
CA PHE A 22 -30.22 30.04 17.61
C PHE A 22 -29.56 30.45 18.94
N PRO A 23 -28.50 29.76 19.40
CA PRO A 23 -27.63 30.29 20.45
C PRO A 23 -27.10 31.64 19.99
N ARG A 24 -27.27 32.68 20.83
CA ARG A 24 -27.01 34.09 20.45
C ARG A 24 -25.53 34.42 20.17
N ASP A 25 -24.63 33.45 20.35
CA ASP A 25 -23.17 33.65 20.32
C ASP A 25 -22.50 32.79 19.24
N CYS A 26 -23.16 32.58 18.09
CA CYS A 26 -22.65 31.73 17.03
C CYS A 26 -22.14 32.47 15.80
N ASP A 27 -20.82 32.52 15.63
CA ASP A 27 -20.18 33.23 14.52
C ASP A 27 -20.12 32.37 13.26
N CYS A 28 -19.79 31.08 13.38
CA CYS A 28 -19.82 30.12 12.27
C CYS A 28 -20.43 28.78 12.70
N ARG A 29 -20.96 28.01 11.73
CA ARG A 29 -21.36 26.62 11.94
C ARG A 29 -20.37 25.68 11.24
N ASP A 30 -19.93 24.64 11.93
CA ASP A 30 -19.14 23.58 11.33
C ASP A 30 -20.00 22.63 10.48
N TRP A 31 -19.37 21.59 9.93
CA TRP A 31 -20.05 20.61 9.09
C TRP A 31 -21.18 19.86 9.82
N ASN A 32 -21.02 19.62 11.12
CA ASN A 32 -21.96 18.87 11.95
C ASN A 32 -23.01 19.79 12.61
N GLY A 33 -23.06 21.07 12.22
CA GLY A 33 -23.94 22.07 12.83
C GLY A 33 -23.45 22.59 14.18
N GLY A 34 -22.24 22.21 14.60
CA GLY A 34 -21.60 22.71 15.81
C GLY A 34 -21.26 24.19 15.69
N CYS A 35 -21.45 24.92 16.78
CA CYS A 35 -21.21 26.36 16.81
C CYS A 35 -19.73 26.68 17.06
N ARG A 36 -19.17 27.60 16.27
CA ARG A 36 -17.77 28.03 16.32
C ARG A 36 -17.67 29.54 16.53
N ARG A 37 -16.66 29.96 17.28
CA ARG A 37 -16.36 31.38 17.54
C ARG A 37 -15.45 31.96 16.48
N ASN A 38 -15.55 33.26 16.24
CA ASN A 38 -14.72 33.96 15.28
C ASN A 38 -13.21 33.76 15.58
N GLY A 39 -12.45 33.38 14.55
CA GLY A 39 -11.03 33.05 14.67
C GLY A 39 -10.71 31.64 15.18
N GLU A 40 -11.70 30.88 15.66
CA GLU A 40 -11.52 29.48 16.06
C GLU A 40 -11.10 28.63 14.86
N LYS A 41 -10.11 27.76 15.08
CA LYS A 41 -9.68 26.75 14.11
C LYS A 41 -10.09 25.37 14.60
N TRP A 42 -10.60 24.55 13.71
CA TRP A 42 -10.95 23.17 14.03
C TRP A 42 -10.54 22.22 12.91
N LEU A 43 -10.39 20.97 13.31
CA LEU A 43 -10.19 19.82 12.45
C LEU A 43 -11.51 19.06 12.34
N ASP A 44 -11.87 18.69 11.12
CA ASP A 44 -13.05 17.89 10.84
C ASP A 44 -12.66 16.62 10.07
N ASP A 45 -13.25 15.48 10.44
CA ASP A 45 -12.95 14.15 9.86
C ASP A 45 -11.43 13.85 9.79
N ASP A 46 -10.70 14.26 10.82
CA ASP A 46 -9.25 14.11 10.99
C ASP A 46 -8.38 14.66 9.84
N THR A 47 -8.98 15.44 8.92
CA THR A 47 -8.34 15.81 7.65
C THR A 47 -8.57 17.27 7.30
N TRP A 48 -9.79 17.79 7.45
CA TRP A 48 -10.15 19.09 6.90
C TRP A 48 -9.99 20.17 7.97
N VAL A 49 -9.14 21.16 7.69
CA VAL A 49 -8.85 22.24 8.65
C VAL A 49 -9.54 23.51 8.19
N TYR A 50 -10.33 24.08 9.09
CA TYR A 50 -11.09 25.30 8.85
C TYR A 50 -10.78 26.36 9.89
N ARG A 51 -11.15 27.60 9.56
CA ARG A 51 -11.16 28.75 10.48
C ARG A 51 -12.48 29.47 10.36
N CYS A 52 -13.05 29.88 11.49
CA CYS A 52 -14.25 30.71 11.47
C CYS A 52 -13.87 32.15 11.12
N ASN A 53 -14.54 32.72 10.11
CA ASN A 53 -14.46 34.13 9.77
C ASN A 53 -15.84 34.76 9.95
N GLY A 54 -16.12 35.23 11.17
CA GLY A 54 -17.42 35.79 11.57
C GLY A 54 -17.73 37.17 10.99
N LYS A 55 -16.95 37.68 10.03
CA LYS A 55 -17.14 39.04 9.47
C LYS A 55 -18.33 39.14 8.53
N ASP A 56 -18.62 38.10 7.75
CA ASP A 56 -19.61 38.12 6.65
C ASP A 56 -20.81 37.18 6.88
N GLY A 57 -20.98 36.69 8.12
CA GLY A 57 -22.06 35.78 8.52
C GLY A 57 -21.74 34.32 8.23
N TYR A 58 -21.84 33.47 9.24
CA TYR A 58 -21.80 31.99 9.23
C TYR A 58 -20.76 31.27 8.34
N GLN A 59 -19.75 31.96 7.81
CA GLN A 59 -18.82 31.41 6.82
C GLN A 59 -17.51 30.94 7.44
N SER A 60 -17.20 29.67 7.23
CA SER A 60 -15.93 29.04 7.56
C SER A 60 -14.97 29.13 6.37
N GLU A 61 -13.76 29.60 6.60
CA GLU A 61 -12.67 29.56 5.63
C GLU A 61 -11.97 28.20 5.70
N PHE A 62 -11.73 27.58 4.54
CA PHE A 62 -10.93 26.37 4.45
C PHE A 62 -9.44 26.71 4.40
N LEU A 63 -8.68 26.22 5.38
CA LEU A 63 -7.24 26.48 5.48
C LEU A 63 -6.41 25.42 4.76
N GLY A 64 -6.89 24.18 4.70
CA GLY A 64 -6.18 23.08 4.07
C GLY A 64 -6.42 21.73 4.74
N CYS A 65 -5.50 20.80 4.50
CA CYS A 65 -5.61 19.41 4.92
C CYS A 65 -4.56 19.09 5.98
N GLN A 66 -4.97 18.49 7.08
CA GLN A 66 -4.07 17.88 8.04
C GLN A 66 -3.60 16.53 7.50
N SER A 67 -2.29 16.34 7.49
CA SER A 67 -1.69 15.10 7.02
C SER A 67 -1.87 13.95 8.02
N SER A 68 -1.68 12.69 7.59
CA SER A 68 -1.82 11.57 8.53
C SER A 68 -0.72 11.54 9.60
N ASP A 69 -0.90 10.66 10.60
CA ASP A 69 0.07 10.43 11.69
C ASP A 69 1.50 10.19 11.19
N ARG A 70 1.63 9.60 10.00
CA ARG A 70 2.89 9.33 9.31
C ARG A 70 3.77 10.57 9.20
N SER A 71 3.20 11.69 8.80
CA SER A 71 3.91 12.95 8.58
C SER A 71 3.80 13.90 9.77
N GLY A 72 3.41 13.37 10.94
CA GLY A 72 3.30 14.16 12.17
C GLY A 72 2.13 15.15 12.16
N LYS A 73 1.05 14.88 11.41
CA LYS A 73 -0.15 15.72 11.33
C LYS A 73 0.12 17.17 10.90
N VAL A 74 1.02 17.35 9.95
CA VAL A 74 1.39 18.66 9.39
C VAL A 74 0.23 19.21 8.55
N LEU A 75 -0.02 20.52 8.68
CA LEU A 75 -0.98 21.22 7.83
C LEU A 75 -0.38 21.48 6.43
N ILE A 76 -1.09 21.00 5.41
CA ILE A 76 -0.87 21.29 3.99
C ILE A 76 -1.90 22.35 3.61
N GLN A 77 -1.46 23.51 3.13
CA GLN A 77 -2.38 24.60 2.80
C GLN A 77 -3.31 24.20 1.65
N ALA A 78 -4.47 24.83 1.59
CA ALA A 78 -5.44 24.60 0.53
C ALA A 78 -4.84 24.95 -0.85
N GLY A 79 -4.84 23.98 -1.76
CA GLY A 79 -4.26 24.12 -3.11
C GLY A 79 -2.78 23.73 -3.21
N ASP A 80 -2.12 23.42 -2.09
CA ASP A 80 -0.69 23.10 -2.06
C ASP A 80 -0.41 21.61 -2.06
N ASN A 81 0.81 21.29 -2.51
CA ASN A 81 1.43 19.98 -2.41
C ASN A 81 2.68 20.08 -1.53
N LYS A 82 2.93 19.07 -0.71
CA LYS A 82 4.07 19.04 0.20
C LYS A 82 4.73 17.67 0.16
N THR A 83 6.05 17.64 0.14
CA THR A 83 6.82 16.39 0.24
C THR A 83 7.40 16.28 1.64
N ILE A 84 7.10 15.19 2.34
CA ILE A 84 7.55 14.92 3.71
C ILE A 84 8.17 13.53 3.72
N ASP A 85 9.40 13.43 4.22
CA ASP A 85 10.21 12.19 4.24
C ASP A 85 10.35 11.51 2.87
N GLY A 86 10.36 12.29 1.79
CA GLY A 86 10.49 11.81 0.42
C GLY A 86 9.17 11.48 -0.29
N PHE A 87 8.03 11.55 0.40
CA PHE A 87 6.73 11.19 -0.17
C PHE A 87 5.82 12.40 -0.31
N TRP A 88 5.05 12.47 -1.39
CA TRP A 88 4.18 13.61 -1.66
C TRP A 88 2.81 13.49 -0.98
N PHE A 89 2.27 14.65 -0.61
CA PHE A 89 0.95 14.85 -0.05
C PHE A 89 0.29 16.02 -0.79
N SER A 90 -0.99 15.91 -1.13
CA SER A 90 -1.72 16.92 -1.89
C SER A 90 -3.02 17.31 -1.19
N CYS A 91 -3.27 18.61 -1.09
CA CYS A 91 -4.54 19.16 -0.63
C CYS A 91 -5.14 20.03 -1.73
N SER A 92 -6.00 19.47 -2.55
CA SER A 92 -6.68 20.20 -3.63
C SER A 92 -8.11 20.55 -3.24
N HIS A 93 -8.59 21.70 -3.70
CA HIS A 93 -9.96 22.13 -3.46
C HIS A 93 -10.53 22.86 -4.68
N ASN A 94 -11.85 22.82 -4.82
CA ASN A 94 -12.60 23.64 -5.74
C ASN A 94 -13.98 23.94 -5.14
N THR A 95 -14.85 24.61 -5.90
CA THR A 95 -16.21 25.00 -5.44
C THR A 95 -17.12 23.81 -5.12
N PHE A 96 -16.79 22.60 -5.58
CA PHE A 96 -17.64 21.40 -5.44
C PHE A 96 -17.08 20.35 -4.49
N ARG A 97 -15.75 20.33 -4.28
CA ARG A 97 -15.11 19.30 -3.47
C ARG A 97 -13.79 19.75 -2.86
N LEU A 98 -13.48 19.14 -1.72
CA LEU A 98 -12.16 19.08 -1.11
C LEU A 98 -11.59 17.69 -1.37
N LYS A 99 -10.30 17.62 -1.68
CA LYS A 99 -9.61 16.37 -2.00
C LYS A 99 -8.24 16.35 -1.34
N TYR A 100 -8.03 15.33 -0.52
CA TYR A 100 -6.77 15.05 0.16
C TYR A 100 -6.21 13.74 -0.37
N GLU A 101 -4.93 13.73 -0.73
CA GLU A 101 -4.24 12.54 -1.24
C GLU A 101 -2.83 12.40 -0.65
N GLU A 102 -2.46 11.17 -0.31
CA GLU A 102 -1.11 10.79 0.08
C GLU A 102 -0.53 9.81 -0.94
N GLU A 103 0.77 9.91 -1.20
CA GLU A 103 1.48 8.95 -2.01
C GLU A 103 1.38 7.53 -1.41
N PRO A 104 0.91 6.54 -2.19
CA PRO A 104 0.86 5.16 -1.74
C PRO A 104 2.26 4.54 -1.65
N ARG A 105 2.43 3.63 -0.70
CA ARG A 105 3.72 3.04 -0.35
C ARG A 105 3.58 1.67 0.29
N CYS A 106 4.70 0.95 0.36
CA CYS A 106 4.81 -0.29 1.11
C CYS A 106 5.67 -0.10 2.34
N VAL A 107 5.21 -0.62 3.48
CA VAL A 107 5.97 -0.63 4.73
C VAL A 107 6.38 -2.05 5.06
N VAL A 108 7.68 -2.30 5.09
CA VAL A 108 8.25 -3.62 5.37
C VAL A 108 9.40 -3.45 6.34
N ASN A 109 9.29 -4.05 7.54
CA ASN A 109 10.30 -3.97 8.61
C ASN A 109 10.75 -2.52 8.89
N ASN A 110 9.79 -1.61 9.06
CA ASN A 110 9.98 -0.16 9.27
C ASN A 110 10.65 0.59 8.10
N THR A 111 10.95 -0.08 6.99
CA THR A 111 11.44 0.56 5.77
C THR A 111 10.27 0.89 4.86
N GLN A 112 10.32 2.07 4.24
CA GLN A 112 9.29 2.56 3.33
C GLN A 112 9.80 2.47 1.90
N TYR A 113 8.95 1.97 1.01
CA TYR A 113 9.25 1.84 -0.41
C TYR A 113 8.21 2.61 -1.23
N HIS A 114 8.67 3.29 -2.27
CA HIS A 114 7.79 3.94 -3.22
C HIS A 114 7.07 2.91 -4.07
N THR A 115 5.91 3.29 -4.60
CA THR A 115 5.21 2.48 -5.59
C THR A 115 6.11 2.31 -6.82
N GLY A 116 6.32 1.06 -7.24
CA GLY A 116 7.23 0.70 -8.32
C GLY A 116 8.61 0.24 -7.86
N ASP A 117 8.97 0.45 -6.59
CA ASP A 117 10.26 0.00 -6.07
C ASP A 117 10.33 -1.54 -6.00
N LEU A 118 11.47 -2.06 -6.42
CA LEU A 118 11.84 -3.46 -6.23
C LEU A 118 12.70 -3.58 -4.98
N PHE A 119 12.29 -4.42 -4.05
CA PHE A 119 13.03 -4.70 -2.84
C PHE A 119 13.09 -6.19 -2.57
N ARG A 120 14.02 -6.56 -1.69
CA ARG A 120 14.25 -7.96 -1.34
C ARG A 120 13.87 -8.20 0.09
N GLU A 121 13.11 -9.27 0.32
CA GLU A 121 12.86 -9.81 1.65
C GLU A 121 13.13 -11.32 1.62
N ASN A 122 14.11 -11.75 2.41
CA ASN A 122 14.59 -13.13 2.45
C ASN A 122 15.02 -13.63 1.06
N TYR A 123 14.30 -14.62 0.53
CA TYR A 123 14.54 -15.25 -0.77
C TYR A 123 13.65 -14.68 -1.87
N PHE A 124 12.82 -13.68 -1.61
CA PHE A 124 11.87 -13.17 -2.60
C PHE A 124 12.20 -11.73 -3.00
N GLN A 125 12.04 -11.46 -4.29
CA GLN A 125 11.97 -10.12 -4.84
C GLN A 125 10.53 -9.66 -4.83
N TRP A 126 10.29 -8.52 -4.20
CA TRP A 126 8.99 -7.87 -4.10
C TRP A 126 8.97 -6.61 -4.93
N LEU A 127 7.84 -6.36 -5.59
CA LEU A 127 7.48 -5.10 -6.21
C LEU A 127 6.46 -4.42 -5.30
N CYS A 128 6.74 -3.17 -4.92
CA CYS A 128 5.77 -2.36 -4.23
C CYS A 128 4.70 -1.83 -5.19
N LEU A 129 3.44 -2.01 -4.84
CA LEU A 129 2.26 -1.54 -5.56
C LEU A 129 1.44 -0.62 -4.65
N GLU A 130 0.48 0.09 -5.23
CA GLU A 130 -0.33 1.05 -4.48
C GLU A 130 -1.20 0.38 -3.40
N ASN A 131 -1.60 -0.86 -3.63
CA ASN A 131 -2.51 -1.63 -2.78
C ASN A 131 -1.82 -2.75 -1.98
N GLY A 132 -0.50 -2.89 -2.09
CA GLY A 132 0.22 -4.00 -1.50
C GLY A 132 1.55 -4.29 -2.17
N ARG A 133 2.05 -5.51 -2.02
CA ARG A 133 3.32 -5.95 -2.60
C ARG A 133 3.17 -7.28 -3.29
N TRP A 134 3.87 -7.44 -4.42
CA TRP A 134 3.78 -8.59 -5.31
C TRP A 134 5.15 -9.25 -5.53
N ILE A 135 5.20 -10.58 -5.56
CA ILE A 135 6.46 -11.31 -5.80
C ILE A 135 6.78 -11.32 -7.29
N THR A 136 7.98 -10.85 -7.66
CA THR A 136 8.45 -10.83 -9.06
C THR A 136 9.52 -11.89 -9.34
N GLY A 137 10.13 -12.47 -8.30
CA GLY A 137 11.13 -13.52 -8.45
C GLY A 137 11.70 -14.00 -7.12
N CYS A 138 12.68 -14.90 -7.20
CA CYS A 138 13.36 -15.48 -6.05
C CYS A 138 14.88 -15.30 -6.17
N TYR A 139 15.54 -15.03 -5.06
CA TYR A 139 16.99 -14.91 -4.97
C TYR A 139 17.61 -16.20 -4.42
N TYR A 140 18.73 -16.63 -5.01
CA TYR A 140 19.59 -17.66 -4.43
C TYR A 140 21.05 -17.18 -4.36
N GLN A 141 21.84 -17.73 -3.44
CA GLN A 141 23.29 -17.49 -3.41
C GLN A 141 24.00 -18.53 -4.26
N ASN A 142 24.90 -18.06 -5.12
CA ASN A 142 25.83 -18.94 -5.81
C ASN A 142 27.03 -19.30 -4.91
N GLU A 143 27.94 -20.13 -5.43
CA GLU A 143 29.19 -20.54 -4.76
C GLU A 143 30.07 -19.36 -4.29
N THR A 144 30.03 -18.25 -5.01
CA THR A 144 30.80 -17.03 -4.69
C THR A 144 30.07 -16.11 -3.72
N LYS A 145 28.96 -16.55 -3.12
CA LYS A 145 28.08 -15.81 -2.20
C LYS A 145 27.41 -14.58 -2.82
N HIS A 146 27.41 -14.47 -4.15
CA HIS A 146 26.65 -13.47 -4.88
C HIS A 146 25.19 -13.93 -5.01
N TRP A 147 24.28 -12.99 -4.82
CA TRP A 147 22.84 -13.25 -4.97
C TRP A 147 22.43 -13.12 -6.44
N ILE A 148 21.81 -14.16 -6.96
CA ILE A 148 21.30 -14.24 -8.33
C ILE A 148 19.78 -14.28 -8.26
N LEU A 149 19.13 -13.50 -9.13
CA LEU A 149 17.67 -13.45 -9.26
C LEU A 149 17.19 -14.48 -10.29
N LEU A 150 16.24 -15.30 -9.89
CA LEU A 150 15.42 -16.16 -10.74
C LEU A 150 14.05 -15.52 -10.91
N LYS A 151 13.58 -15.40 -12.15
CA LYS A 151 12.17 -15.06 -12.41
C LYS A 151 11.28 -16.24 -12.01
N ILE A 152 10.01 -15.97 -11.77
CA ILE A 152 9.01 -17.03 -11.52
C ILE A 152 9.02 -18.03 -12.70
N GLY A 153 9.03 -19.32 -12.38
CA GLY A 153 9.15 -20.44 -13.31
C GLY A 153 10.58 -20.77 -13.74
N GLN A 154 11.59 -20.00 -13.31
CA GLN A 154 12.97 -20.26 -13.66
C GLN A 154 13.68 -21.18 -12.66
N THR A 155 14.67 -21.89 -13.19
CA THR A 155 15.59 -22.74 -12.43
C THR A 155 17.02 -22.22 -12.61
N GLY A 156 17.74 -22.10 -11.50
CA GLY A 156 19.17 -21.82 -11.45
C GLY A 156 19.95 -23.04 -10.97
N TYR A 157 21.24 -23.07 -11.28
CA TYR A 157 22.15 -24.11 -10.81
C TYR A 157 23.35 -23.47 -10.12
N SER A 158 23.76 -24.05 -9.00
CA SER A 158 24.99 -23.74 -8.28
C SER A 158 25.67 -25.06 -7.92
N ASP A 159 26.74 -25.41 -8.62
CA ASP A 159 27.40 -26.72 -8.56
C ASP A 159 26.42 -27.91 -8.66
N LEU A 160 26.25 -28.64 -7.55
CA LEU A 160 25.35 -29.79 -7.41
C LEU A 160 23.96 -29.44 -6.86
N VAL A 161 23.65 -28.15 -6.70
CA VAL A 161 22.38 -27.68 -6.15
C VAL A 161 21.55 -27.03 -7.26
N LYS A 162 20.33 -27.55 -7.44
CA LYS A 162 19.31 -26.95 -8.29
C LYS A 162 18.43 -26.04 -7.43
N HIS A 163 18.27 -24.80 -7.86
CA HIS A 163 17.43 -23.79 -7.23
C HIS A 163 16.22 -23.52 -8.13
N VAL A 164 15.02 -23.56 -7.58
CA VAL A 164 13.78 -23.35 -8.35
C VAL A 164 12.97 -22.25 -7.70
N CYS A 165 12.50 -21.31 -8.53
CA CYS A 165 11.50 -20.31 -8.15
C CYS A 165 10.19 -20.68 -8.85
N ASP A 166 9.32 -21.37 -8.14
CA ASP A 166 8.11 -21.96 -8.69
C ASP A 166 6.85 -21.23 -8.25
N GLN A 167 5.81 -21.26 -9.07
CA GLN A 167 4.48 -20.83 -8.70
C GLN A 167 3.57 -22.04 -8.73
N TYR A 168 2.85 -22.29 -7.63
CA TYR A 168 1.99 -23.46 -7.54
C TYR A 168 0.90 -23.40 -8.62
N ASP A 169 0.87 -24.40 -9.51
CA ASP A 169 -0.18 -24.55 -10.52
C ASP A 169 -1.57 -24.67 -9.87
N ASP A 170 -1.66 -25.44 -8.77
CA ASP A 170 -2.92 -25.67 -8.04
C ASP A 170 -3.38 -24.45 -7.21
N TYR A 171 -2.43 -23.57 -6.84
CA TYR A 171 -2.67 -22.41 -5.99
C TYR A 171 -1.81 -21.22 -6.45
N PRO A 172 -2.21 -20.50 -7.52
CA PRO A 172 -1.40 -19.43 -8.11
C PRO A 172 -1.15 -18.24 -7.17
N GLY A 173 -1.85 -18.21 -6.03
CA GLY A 173 -1.64 -17.25 -4.96
C GLY A 173 -0.39 -17.51 -4.09
N ARG A 174 0.40 -18.56 -4.35
CA ARG A 174 1.66 -18.82 -3.62
C ARG A 174 2.84 -19.02 -4.56
N VAL A 175 3.94 -18.38 -4.20
CA VAL A 175 5.25 -18.59 -4.82
C VAL A 175 6.13 -19.35 -3.84
N GLN A 176 6.91 -20.26 -4.39
CA GLN A 176 7.77 -21.15 -3.64
C GLN A 176 9.19 -21.09 -4.17
N TYR A 177 10.12 -20.96 -3.24
CA TYR A 177 11.53 -21.15 -3.48
C TYR A 177 11.98 -22.46 -2.81
N TYR A 178 12.62 -23.34 -3.58
CA TYR A 178 13.26 -24.52 -3.03
C TYR A 178 14.62 -24.79 -3.66
N ALA A 179 15.50 -25.40 -2.85
CA ALA A 179 16.81 -25.88 -3.29
C ALA A 179 16.92 -27.38 -3.03
N GLU A 180 17.33 -28.10 -4.06
CA GLU A 180 17.46 -29.55 -4.07
C GLU A 180 18.87 -29.95 -4.51
N VAL A 181 19.50 -30.83 -3.74
CA VAL A 181 20.82 -31.39 -4.07
C VAL A 181 20.62 -32.47 -5.12
N ILE A 182 21.27 -32.30 -6.27
CA ILE A 182 21.33 -33.29 -7.34
C ILE A 182 22.30 -34.40 -6.88
N PHE A 183 21.83 -35.26 -5.98
CA PHE A 183 22.58 -36.44 -5.60
C PHE A 183 22.29 -37.53 -6.63
N SER A 184 23.31 -37.85 -7.45
CA SER A 184 23.39 -38.99 -8.38
C SER A 184 23.11 -38.69 -9.86
N VAL A 185 24.15 -38.76 -10.70
CA VAL A 185 24.32 -39.49 -12.00
C VAL A 185 23.13 -39.60 -13.00
N MET A 186 22.03 -38.89 -12.83
CA MET A 186 20.88 -38.80 -13.72
C MET A 186 20.32 -37.38 -13.47
N VAL A 187 20.58 -36.34 -14.27
CA VAL A 187 20.00 -36.08 -15.59
C VAL A 187 20.88 -35.04 -16.31
N ARG A 188 21.98 -35.44 -16.95
CA ARG A 188 22.31 -34.86 -18.26
C ARG A 188 21.92 -35.92 -19.27
N LYS A 189 20.92 -35.68 -20.10
CA LYS A 189 20.55 -36.60 -21.19
C LYS A 189 21.60 -36.59 -22.32
N ASP A 190 22.62 -35.75 -22.21
CA ASP A 190 23.49 -35.37 -23.32
C ASP A 190 24.86 -36.06 -23.28
N VAL A 191 25.14 -36.85 -22.24
CA VAL A 191 26.44 -37.49 -22.06
C VAL A 191 26.26 -38.99 -21.87
N SER A 192 26.55 -39.74 -22.93
CA SER A 192 26.60 -41.20 -22.86
C SER A 192 27.84 -41.64 -22.08
N VAL A 193 27.63 -42.20 -20.89
CA VAL A 193 28.69 -42.81 -20.09
C VAL A 193 29.01 -44.18 -20.70
N LYS A 194 30.12 -44.27 -21.43
CA LYS A 194 30.69 -45.57 -21.83
C LYS A 194 31.48 -46.15 -20.67
N HIS A 195 31.12 -47.34 -20.21
CA HIS A 195 31.93 -48.11 -19.27
C HIS A 195 32.91 -49.02 -20.04
N PRO A 196 34.22 -48.75 -20.06
CA PRO A 196 35.18 -49.70 -20.59
C PRO A 196 35.31 -50.92 -19.67
N SER A 197 35.33 -52.12 -20.26
CA SER A 197 35.21 -53.42 -19.58
C SER A 197 36.51 -53.94 -18.93
N ASN A 198 37.62 -53.21 -18.95
CA ASN A 198 38.90 -53.72 -18.46
C ASN A 198 39.47 -52.85 -17.34
N LYS A 199 39.19 -53.21 -16.08
CA LYS A 199 39.82 -52.61 -14.89
C LYS A 199 41.20 -53.23 -14.63
N GLY A 200 42.23 -52.71 -15.28
CA GLY A 200 43.61 -52.82 -14.79
C GLY A 200 43.88 -51.70 -13.78
N LYS A 201 44.39 -52.02 -12.58
CA LYS A 201 44.84 -51.01 -11.60
C LYS A 201 46.10 -50.33 -12.15
N ASN A 202 45.99 -49.08 -12.59
CA ASN A 202 47.13 -48.27 -13.00
C ASN A 202 47.78 -47.63 -11.76
N THR A 203 49.04 -47.96 -11.48
CA THR A 203 49.83 -47.47 -10.34
C THR A 203 50.48 -46.10 -10.56
N ASN A 204 50.31 -45.47 -11.72
CA ASN A 204 50.96 -44.19 -12.07
C ASN A 204 50.11 -42.93 -11.86
N LEU A 205 48.95 -43.02 -11.18
CA LEU A 205 48.16 -41.83 -10.87
C LEU A 205 48.56 -41.26 -9.50
N PRO A 206 48.84 -39.94 -9.39
CA PRO A 206 48.98 -39.29 -8.10
C PRO A 206 47.68 -39.43 -7.30
N GLN A 207 47.80 -39.46 -5.97
CA GLN A 207 46.66 -39.68 -5.07
C GLN A 207 45.54 -38.67 -5.38
N LEU A 208 44.34 -39.19 -5.56
CA LEU A 208 43.12 -38.41 -5.73
C LEU A 208 42.97 -37.46 -4.53
N VAL A 209 43.14 -36.16 -4.78
CA VAL A 209 42.74 -35.14 -3.81
C VAL A 209 41.22 -35.22 -3.70
N ASP A 210 40.75 -35.60 -2.52
CA ASP A 210 39.32 -35.72 -2.24
C ASP A 210 38.71 -34.32 -2.11
N ASN A 211 38.16 -33.81 -3.21
CA ASN A 211 37.43 -32.55 -3.27
C ASN A 211 35.94 -32.71 -2.86
N ARG A 212 35.55 -33.82 -2.21
CA ARG A 212 34.18 -34.01 -1.74
C ARG A 212 33.85 -33.02 -0.61
N LEU A 213 32.64 -32.49 -0.66
CA LEU A 213 32.04 -31.65 0.39
C LEU A 213 32.19 -32.33 1.76
N LYS A 214 32.86 -31.64 2.69
CA LYS A 214 33.16 -32.15 4.04
C LYS A 214 31.95 -32.15 4.97
N ASP A 215 30.95 -31.33 4.66
CA ASP A 215 29.71 -31.22 5.41
C ASP A 215 28.54 -31.82 4.62
N ALA A 216 27.63 -32.49 5.33
CA ALA A 216 26.41 -32.98 4.72
C ALA A 216 25.59 -31.79 4.19
N PRO A 217 25.29 -31.72 2.88
CA PRO A 217 24.55 -30.59 2.34
C PRO A 217 23.14 -30.58 2.96
N VAL A 218 22.69 -29.39 3.37
CA VAL A 218 21.34 -29.19 3.93
C VAL A 218 20.34 -29.79 2.95
N ARG A 219 19.67 -30.84 3.40
CA ARG A 219 19.08 -31.83 2.51
C ARG A 219 17.98 -31.22 1.61
N TRP A 220 17.27 -30.20 2.10
CA TRP A 220 16.23 -29.45 1.38
C TRP A 220 16.06 -28.06 2.03
N LEU A 221 16.25 -26.97 1.29
CA LEU A 221 15.80 -25.63 1.72
C LEU A 221 14.48 -25.33 1.03
N HIS A 222 13.49 -24.87 1.79
CA HIS A 222 12.15 -24.63 1.30
C HIS A 222 11.57 -23.38 1.94
N THR A 223 11.00 -22.48 1.14
CA THR A 223 10.42 -21.23 1.61
C THR A 223 9.27 -20.83 0.70
N ASN A 224 8.15 -20.48 1.31
CA ASN A 224 6.91 -20.19 0.61
C ASN A 224 6.44 -18.80 1.02
N ALA A 225 5.87 -18.05 0.10
CA ALA A 225 5.21 -16.79 0.38
C ALA A 225 3.93 -16.65 -0.44
N ALA A 226 2.99 -15.86 0.08
CA ALA A 226 1.86 -15.43 -0.71
C ALA A 226 2.37 -14.57 -1.87
N ASN A 227 1.89 -14.83 -3.08
CA ASN A 227 2.27 -14.10 -4.29
C ASN A 227 1.97 -12.61 -4.17
N PHE A 228 0.87 -12.28 -3.47
CA PHE A 228 0.47 -10.92 -3.17
C PHE A 228 0.15 -10.77 -1.68
N ILE A 229 0.62 -9.68 -1.09
CA ILE A 229 0.27 -9.27 0.27
C ILE A 229 -0.37 -7.90 0.19
N ILE A 230 -1.64 -7.81 0.59
CA ILE A 230 -2.39 -6.56 0.67
C ILE A 230 -1.75 -5.66 1.73
N SER A 231 -1.60 -4.37 1.41
CA SER A 231 -1.24 -3.37 2.41
C SER A 231 -2.45 -3.08 3.28
N ASN A 232 -2.30 -3.21 4.60
CA ASN A 232 -3.32 -2.75 5.55
C ASN A 232 -3.43 -1.22 5.59
N GLU A 233 -2.37 -0.53 5.14
CA GLU A 233 -2.43 0.90 4.85
C GLU A 233 -2.99 1.06 3.44
N GLY A 234 -4.32 1.13 3.32
CA GLY A 234 -4.98 1.43 2.06
C GLY A 234 -4.61 2.82 1.52
N PHE A 235 -4.86 3.05 0.24
CA PHE A 235 -4.69 4.36 -0.39
C PHE A 235 -5.44 5.44 0.38
N LYS A 236 -4.69 6.37 1.00
CA LYS A 236 -5.27 7.48 1.76
C LYS A 236 -5.63 8.61 0.81
N SER A 237 -6.75 8.43 0.13
CA SER A 237 -7.46 9.52 -0.56
C SER A 237 -8.80 9.75 0.11
N LYS A 238 -9.04 11.00 0.49
CA LYS A 238 -10.32 11.44 1.05
C LYS A 238 -10.88 12.53 0.16
N ILE A 239 -12.16 12.40 -0.18
CA ILE A 239 -12.89 13.40 -0.95
C ILE A 239 -14.13 13.79 -0.15
N ARG A 240 -14.34 15.10 -0.02
CA ARG A 240 -15.57 15.66 0.54
C ARG A 240 -16.24 16.52 -0.50
N TYR A 241 -17.48 16.21 -0.84
CA TYR A 241 -18.30 17.06 -1.70
C TYR A 241 -18.91 18.20 -0.87
N LEU A 242 -18.85 19.41 -1.41
CA LEU A 242 -19.43 20.61 -0.81
C LEU A 242 -20.89 20.76 -1.28
N PRO A 243 -21.82 21.13 -0.39
CA PRO A 243 -23.21 21.38 -0.76
C PRO A 243 -23.32 22.70 -1.53
N ASP A 244 -24.32 22.81 -2.41
CA ASP A 244 -24.53 23.97 -3.28
C ASP A 244 -24.69 25.30 -2.51
N SER A 245 -25.12 25.26 -1.25
CA SER A 245 -25.28 26.42 -0.37
C SER A 245 -24.01 26.86 0.35
N LYS A 246 -22.93 26.06 0.31
CA LYS A 246 -21.62 26.37 0.90
C LYS A 246 -20.57 26.56 -0.22
N GLN A 247 -20.94 27.35 -1.22
CA GLN A 247 -19.93 27.93 -2.11
C GLN A 247 -19.02 28.81 -1.25
N MET A 248 -17.73 28.48 -1.28
CA MET A 248 -16.66 29.17 -0.55
C MET A 248 -16.55 30.64 -0.93
#